data_AF-A0A926CLE1-F1
#
_entry.id   AF-A0A926CLE1-F1
#
_cell.length_a   1.000
_cell.length_b   1.000
_cell.length_c   1.000
_cell.angle_alpha   90.00
_cell.angle_beta   90.00
_cell.angle_gamma   90.00
#
_symmetry.space_group_name_H-M   'P 1'
#
loop_
_entity.id
_entity.type
_entity.pdbx_description
1 polymer ?
#
loop_
_entity_poly.entity_id
_entity_poly.type
_entity_poly.pdbx_seq_one_letter_code
_entity_poly.pdbx_strand_id
1 'polypeptide(L)'
;MKVGTKSVIGGAHCFLLHPFFVALGWKKLFGFPWDPRLWAAFALHDAGYVSRRDLDGIEGEGHVVLGARIMGALFGPAWEDECLRHSRYWSRRMGLPISRLCLADKMAFALTPAWLYLPMARWTGELQEYMLRSRERQAGDNGFTADEELLVRSEVPKEWLRGLQSYTLRWVERHRDQWTAFGDEHVPANETQALRLR
;
A
#
# COMPACT_ATOMS: atom_id res chain seq x y z
N MET A 1 24.05 -4.43 -0.30
CA MET A 1 22.68 -4.94 -0.48
C MET A 1 21.86 -3.91 -1.22
N LYS A 2 21.00 -4.31 -2.17
CA LYS A 2 20.12 -3.39 -2.90
C LYS A 2 19.06 -2.79 -1.97
N VAL A 3 18.54 -1.61 -2.31
CA VAL A 3 17.59 -0.86 -1.47
C VAL A 3 16.33 -1.68 -1.15
N GLY A 4 15.78 -2.42 -2.11
CA GLY A 4 14.60 -3.26 -1.88
C GLY A 4 14.83 -4.36 -0.85
N THR A 5 15.99 -5.02 -0.86
CA THR A 5 16.34 -6.01 0.18
C THR A 5 16.49 -5.37 1.56
N LYS A 6 17.07 -4.16 1.64
CA LYS A 6 17.16 -3.43 2.91
C LYS A 6 15.77 -3.07 3.44
N SER A 7 14.86 -2.67 2.55
CA SER A 7 13.47 -2.36 2.87
C SER A 7 12.75 -3.53 3.54
N VAL A 8 12.83 -4.71 2.93
CA VAL A 8 12.19 -5.93 3.44
C VAL A 8 12.77 -6.39 4.78
N ILE A 9 14.05 -6.11 5.05
CA ILE A 9 14.69 -6.51 6.31
C ILE A 9 14.43 -5.52 7.45
N GLY A 10 14.45 -4.21 7.18
CA GLY A 10 14.39 -3.19 8.24
C GLY A 10 14.02 -1.79 7.79
N GLY A 11 13.37 -1.65 6.63
CA GLY A 11 12.87 -0.39 6.11
C GLY A 11 11.35 -0.29 6.16
N ALA A 12 10.79 0.46 5.21
CA ALA A 12 9.35 0.71 5.15
C ALA A 12 8.52 -0.58 5.00
N HIS A 13 9.03 -1.57 4.27
CA HIS A 13 8.36 -2.84 4.01
C HIS A 13 8.93 -3.99 4.87
N CYS A 14 9.46 -3.68 6.06
CA CYS A 14 10.05 -4.67 6.94
C CYS A 14 9.07 -5.82 7.22
N PHE A 15 9.47 -7.05 6.85
CA PHE A 15 8.62 -8.25 6.95
C PHE A 15 8.11 -8.52 8.39
N LEU A 16 8.83 -8.05 9.41
CA LEU A 16 8.44 -8.21 10.80
C LEU A 16 7.50 -7.11 11.31
N LEU A 17 7.46 -5.93 10.70
CA LEU A 17 6.70 -4.78 11.22
C LEU A 17 5.53 -4.40 10.32
N HIS A 18 5.79 -4.32 9.02
CA HIS A 18 4.80 -3.89 8.03
C HIS A 18 3.53 -4.74 8.06
N PRO A 19 3.59 -6.10 8.11
CA PRO A 19 2.37 -6.91 8.15
C PRO A 19 1.47 -6.63 9.37
N PHE A 20 2.04 -6.23 10.51
CA PHE A 20 1.25 -5.82 11.68
C PHE A 20 0.50 -4.52 11.41
N PHE A 21 1.14 -3.52 10.79
CA PHE A 21 0.46 -2.27 10.43
C PHE A 21 -0.59 -2.49 9.33
N VAL A 22 -0.36 -3.40 8.39
CA VAL A 22 -1.37 -3.84 7.41
C VAL A 22 -2.56 -4.50 8.10
N ALA A 23 -2.33 -5.37 9.08
CA ALA A 23 -3.40 -5.98 9.87
C ALA A 23 -4.19 -4.92 10.69
N LEU A 24 -3.52 -3.90 11.24
CA LEU A 24 -4.18 -2.78 11.92
C LEU A 24 -5.01 -1.93 10.93
N GLY A 25 -4.47 -1.66 9.74
CA GLY A 25 -5.18 -0.96 8.68
C GLY A 25 -6.41 -1.73 8.21
N TRP A 26 -6.27 -3.04 8.01
CA TRP A 26 -7.36 -3.95 7.70
C TRP A 26 -8.43 -3.93 8.80
N LYS A 27 -8.03 -4.06 10.07
CA LYS A 27 -8.94 -4.01 11.22
C LYS A 27 -9.77 -2.73 11.23
N LYS A 28 -9.15 -1.59 10.95
CA LYS A 28 -9.81 -0.28 10.92
C LYS A 28 -10.82 -0.15 9.77
N LEU A 29 -10.56 -0.79 8.63
CA LEU A 29 -11.38 -0.66 7.43
C LEU A 29 -12.51 -1.71 7.36
N PHE A 30 -12.21 -2.96 7.74
CA PHE A 30 -13.02 -4.14 7.44
C PHE A 30 -13.28 -5.04 8.67
N GLY A 31 -12.78 -4.68 9.86
CA GLY A 31 -12.88 -5.52 11.06
C GLY A 31 -11.72 -6.52 11.19
N PHE A 32 -11.68 -7.28 12.30
CA PHE A 32 -10.52 -8.10 12.64
C PHE A 32 -10.24 -9.21 11.58
N PRO A 33 -8.98 -9.38 11.12
CA PRO A 33 -8.64 -10.34 10.07
C PRO A 33 -8.56 -11.77 10.62
N TRP A 34 -9.71 -12.41 10.80
CA TRP A 34 -9.78 -13.80 11.31
C TRP A 34 -9.26 -14.85 10.31
N ASP A 35 -9.30 -14.55 9.01
CA ASP A 35 -8.87 -15.47 7.97
C ASP A 35 -7.33 -15.55 7.92
N PRO A 36 -6.71 -16.73 8.15
CA PRO A 36 -5.25 -16.89 8.13
C PRO A 36 -4.62 -16.56 6.77
N ARG A 37 -5.40 -16.64 5.67
CA ARG A 37 -4.93 -16.27 4.32
C ARG A 37 -4.66 -14.78 4.21
N LEU A 38 -5.37 -13.94 4.97
CA LEU A 38 -5.08 -12.51 5.07
C LEU A 38 -3.71 -12.26 5.69
N TRP A 39 -3.35 -12.99 6.74
CA TRP A 39 -2.03 -12.88 7.36
C TRP A 39 -0.91 -13.29 6.41
N ALA A 40 -1.13 -14.33 5.61
CA ALA A 40 -0.21 -14.70 4.53
C ALA A 40 -0.10 -13.58 3.48
N ALA A 41 -1.22 -12.97 3.07
CA ALA A 41 -1.21 -11.83 2.15
C ALA A 41 -0.43 -10.64 2.72
N PHE A 42 -0.66 -10.28 3.99
CA PHE A 42 0.04 -9.19 4.66
C PHE A 42 1.55 -9.42 4.70
N ALA A 43 1.98 -10.66 4.95
CA ALA A 43 3.40 -11.01 5.01
C ALA A 43 4.06 -11.06 3.62
N LEU A 44 3.35 -11.53 2.59
CA LEU A 44 3.96 -11.90 1.31
C LEU A 44 3.82 -10.85 0.21
N HIS A 45 2.88 -9.90 0.32
CA HIS A 45 2.58 -8.99 -0.79
C HIS A 45 3.78 -8.19 -1.31
N ASP A 46 4.69 -7.81 -0.42
CA ASP A 46 5.91 -7.05 -0.72
C ASP A 46 7.15 -7.90 -0.99
N ALA A 47 7.04 -9.23 -1.00
CA ALA A 47 8.19 -10.12 -1.20
C ALA A 47 8.93 -9.84 -2.52
N GLY A 48 8.25 -9.29 -3.53
CA GLY A 48 8.86 -8.93 -4.81
C GLY A 48 9.80 -7.73 -4.77
N TYR A 49 9.90 -7.01 -3.64
CA TYR A 49 10.94 -5.99 -3.43
C TYR A 49 12.32 -6.57 -3.19
N VAL A 50 12.42 -7.86 -2.82
CA VAL A 50 13.71 -8.53 -2.64
C VAL A 50 14.53 -8.40 -3.93
N SER A 51 15.76 -7.89 -3.80
CA SER A 51 16.71 -7.69 -4.89
C SER A 51 16.32 -6.62 -5.92
N ARG A 52 15.35 -5.73 -5.64
CA ARG A 52 15.06 -4.53 -6.46
C ARG A 52 16.01 -3.38 -6.17
N ARG A 53 16.39 -2.64 -7.24
CA ARG A 53 17.33 -1.51 -7.16
C ARG A 53 16.67 -0.18 -6.80
N ASP A 54 15.35 -0.10 -6.91
CA ASP A 54 14.51 1.03 -6.56
C ASP A 54 13.19 0.53 -5.95
N LEU A 55 12.53 1.38 -5.15
CA LEU A 55 11.22 1.08 -4.57
C LEU A 55 10.09 1.64 -5.42
N ASP A 56 10.30 2.84 -5.96
CA ASP A 56 9.29 3.62 -6.66
C ASP A 56 9.61 3.84 -8.15
N GLY A 57 10.61 3.15 -8.69
CA GLY A 57 10.95 3.16 -10.10
C GLY A 57 10.33 2.01 -10.87
N ILE A 58 10.84 1.80 -12.09
CA ILE A 58 10.32 0.79 -13.02
C ILE A 58 10.52 -0.62 -12.47
N GLU A 59 11.68 -0.91 -11.85
CA GLU A 59 11.91 -2.23 -11.25
C GLU A 59 11.04 -2.45 -10.01
N GLY A 60 10.92 -1.41 -9.17
CA GLY A 60 10.17 -1.42 -7.93
C GLY A 60 8.68 -1.63 -8.16
N GLU A 61 8.08 -1.04 -9.18
CA GLU A 61 6.64 -1.18 -9.47
C GLU A 61 6.22 -2.65 -9.71
N GLY A 62 7.14 -3.49 -10.18
CA GLY A 62 6.89 -4.92 -10.40
C GLY A 62 6.91 -5.80 -9.14
N HIS A 63 7.09 -5.23 -7.94
CA HIS A 63 7.12 -6.00 -6.68
C HIS A 63 5.86 -6.84 -6.45
N VAL A 64 4.71 -6.36 -6.94
CA VAL A 64 3.41 -7.02 -6.77
C VAL A 64 3.36 -8.45 -7.31
N VAL A 65 4.16 -8.76 -8.34
CA VAL A 65 4.02 -10.00 -9.11
C VAL A 65 4.45 -11.22 -8.31
N LEU A 66 5.55 -11.14 -7.58
CA LEU A 66 6.07 -12.31 -6.85
C LEU A 66 5.13 -12.71 -5.71
N GLY A 67 4.72 -11.75 -4.88
CA GLY A 67 3.77 -11.98 -3.80
C GLY A 67 2.45 -12.54 -4.31
N ALA A 68 1.93 -11.96 -5.40
CA ALA A 68 0.71 -12.43 -6.04
C ALA A 68 0.80 -13.89 -6.50
N ARG A 69 1.86 -14.28 -7.21
CA ARG A 69 2.05 -15.66 -7.67
C ARG A 69 2.14 -16.66 -6.53
N ILE A 70 2.81 -16.29 -5.43
CA ILE A 70 2.89 -17.15 -4.24
C ILE A 70 1.50 -17.32 -3.64
N MET A 71 0.74 -16.23 -3.47
CA MET A 71 -0.63 -16.27 -2.97
C MET A 71 -1.56 -17.08 -3.88
N GLY A 72 -1.40 -16.97 -5.20
CA GLY A 72 -2.11 -17.76 -6.20
C GLY A 72 -1.83 -19.25 -6.09
N ALA A 73 -0.55 -19.62 -5.97
CA ALA A 73 -0.14 -21.02 -5.84
C ALA A 73 -0.64 -21.65 -4.52
N LEU A 74 -0.71 -20.88 -3.43
CA LEU A 74 -1.13 -21.38 -2.13
C LEU A 74 -2.65 -21.40 -1.94
N PHE A 75 -3.37 -20.40 -2.45
CA PHE A 75 -4.78 -20.15 -2.09
C PHE A 75 -5.71 -19.90 -3.28
N GLY A 76 -5.18 -19.90 -4.51
CA GLY A 76 -5.94 -19.84 -5.76
C GLY A 76 -5.99 -18.45 -6.42
N PRO A 77 -6.54 -18.37 -7.65
CA PRO A 77 -6.46 -17.18 -8.52
C PRO A 77 -7.07 -15.91 -7.92
N ALA A 78 -8.10 -16.06 -7.09
CA ALA A 78 -8.69 -14.96 -6.36
C ALA A 78 -7.62 -14.23 -5.51
N TRP A 79 -6.87 -14.98 -4.69
CA TRP A 79 -5.83 -14.44 -3.81
C TRP A 79 -4.61 -13.89 -4.57
N GLU A 80 -4.30 -14.46 -5.74
CA GLU A 80 -3.34 -13.86 -6.67
C GLU A 80 -3.76 -12.45 -7.06
N ASP A 81 -5.00 -12.28 -7.51
CA ASP A 81 -5.53 -11.00 -7.98
C ASP A 81 -5.64 -9.94 -6.87
N GLU A 82 -6.12 -10.30 -5.68
CA GLU A 82 -6.16 -9.39 -4.51
C GLU A 82 -4.75 -8.92 -4.12
N CYS A 83 -3.77 -9.82 -4.18
CA CYS A 83 -2.38 -9.48 -3.94
C CYS A 83 -1.75 -8.72 -5.11
N LEU A 84 -2.13 -8.97 -6.36
CA LEU A 84 -1.56 -8.27 -7.52
C LEU A 84 -1.98 -6.79 -7.54
N ARG A 85 -3.22 -6.51 -7.13
CA ARG A 85 -3.86 -5.18 -7.18
C ARG A 85 -3.61 -4.32 -5.93
N HIS A 86 -2.66 -4.70 -5.07
CA HIS A 86 -2.35 -3.94 -3.85
C HIS A 86 -1.57 -2.63 -4.10
N SER A 87 -0.98 -2.46 -5.29
CA SER A 87 -0.30 -1.20 -5.67
C SER A 87 -1.22 -0.29 -6.50
N ARG A 88 -1.40 0.96 -6.04
CA ARG A 88 -2.19 1.98 -6.76
C ARG A 88 -1.69 2.21 -8.19
N TYR A 89 -0.38 2.27 -8.36
CA TYR A 89 0.25 2.57 -9.65
C TYR A 89 0.11 1.40 -10.60
N TRP A 90 0.38 0.18 -10.11
CA TRP A 90 0.21 -1.03 -10.89
C TRP A 90 -1.23 -1.17 -11.39
N SER A 91 -2.21 -1.05 -10.48
CA SER A 91 -3.62 -1.14 -10.84
C SER A 91 -4.02 -0.06 -11.85
N ARG A 92 -3.60 1.19 -11.66
CA ARG A 92 -3.85 2.27 -12.63
C ARG A 92 -3.24 1.98 -14.00
N ARG A 93 -1.98 1.53 -14.04
CA ARG A 93 -1.28 1.21 -15.30
C ARG A 93 -1.95 0.07 -16.06
N MET A 94 -2.46 -0.92 -15.35
CA MET A 94 -3.14 -2.08 -15.92
C MET A 94 -4.64 -1.85 -16.16
N GLY A 95 -5.19 -0.67 -15.82
CA GLY A 95 -6.63 -0.40 -15.93
C GLY A 95 -7.50 -1.26 -14.99
N LEU A 96 -6.93 -1.71 -13.87
CA LEU A 96 -7.58 -2.57 -12.89
C LEU A 96 -8.09 -1.78 -11.67
N PRO A 97 -9.19 -2.21 -11.03
CA PRO A 97 -9.61 -1.66 -9.75
C PRO A 97 -8.62 -2.02 -8.64
N ILE A 98 -8.54 -1.21 -7.59
CA ILE A 98 -7.72 -1.52 -6.41
C ILE A 98 -8.31 -2.68 -5.59
N SER A 99 -7.46 -3.43 -4.91
CA SER A 99 -7.90 -4.46 -3.95
C SER A 99 -8.12 -3.90 -2.54
N ARG A 100 -8.69 -4.71 -1.63
CA ARG A 100 -8.77 -4.34 -0.21
C ARG A 100 -7.39 -4.31 0.43
N LEU A 101 -6.50 -5.20 0.01
CA LEU A 101 -5.12 -5.21 0.43
C LEU A 101 -4.43 -3.89 0.07
N CYS A 102 -4.76 -3.28 -1.07
CA CYS A 102 -4.29 -1.92 -1.41
C CYS A 102 -4.70 -0.90 -0.35
N LEU A 103 -5.98 -0.87 0.03
CA LEU A 103 -6.49 0.07 1.02
C LEU A 103 -5.85 -0.16 2.40
N ALA A 104 -5.73 -1.43 2.82
CA ALA A 104 -5.11 -1.81 4.08
C ALA A 104 -3.62 -1.42 4.12
N ASP A 105 -2.89 -1.64 3.03
CA ASP A 105 -1.48 -1.24 2.89
C ASP A 105 -1.31 0.29 2.97
N LYS A 106 -2.13 1.06 2.25
CA LYS A 106 -2.07 2.53 2.33
C LYS A 106 -2.47 3.05 3.71
N MET A 107 -3.42 2.39 4.37
CA MET A 107 -3.74 2.68 5.77
C MET A 107 -2.58 2.32 6.71
N ALA A 108 -1.85 1.23 6.47
CA ALA A 108 -0.67 0.84 7.25
C ALA A 108 0.39 1.96 7.26
N PHE A 109 0.72 2.47 6.08
CA PHE A 109 1.62 3.61 5.93
C PHE A 109 1.11 4.84 6.70
N ALA A 110 -0.18 5.19 6.57
CA ALA A 110 -0.78 6.33 7.26
C ALA A 110 -0.79 6.19 8.79
N LEU A 111 -0.87 4.96 9.31
CA LEU A 111 -0.90 4.66 10.75
C LEU A 111 0.49 4.50 11.37
N THR A 112 1.53 4.26 10.55
CA THR A 112 2.88 3.99 11.08
C THR A 112 3.46 5.28 11.69
N PRO A 113 3.87 5.29 12.97
CA PRO A 113 4.29 6.52 13.62
C PRO A 113 5.64 7.02 13.08
N ALA A 114 5.79 8.34 13.00
CA ALA A 114 6.98 8.97 12.43
C ALA A 114 8.30 8.57 13.11
N TRP A 115 8.29 8.34 14.43
CA TRP A 115 9.47 7.92 15.19
C TRP A 115 9.97 6.53 14.78
N LEU A 116 9.10 5.69 14.19
CA LEU A 116 9.44 4.37 13.68
C LEU A 116 9.75 4.43 12.19
N TYR A 117 8.86 5.05 11.40
CA TYR A 117 8.98 5.11 9.94
C TYR A 117 10.25 5.85 9.48
N LEU A 118 10.49 7.06 10.00
CA LEU A 118 11.58 7.91 9.50
C LEU A 118 12.98 7.31 9.73
N PRO A 119 13.31 6.73 10.91
CA PRO A 119 14.60 6.07 11.08
C PRO A 119 14.77 4.86 10.15
N MET A 120 13.75 4.02 9.99
CA MET A 120 13.80 2.84 9.11
C MET A 120 14.02 3.25 7.65
N ALA A 121 13.17 4.14 7.12
CA ALA A 121 13.27 4.61 5.74
C ALA A 121 14.57 5.39 5.47
N ARG A 122 15.11 6.09 6.47
CA ARG A 122 16.42 6.77 6.35
C ARG A 122 17.56 5.76 6.28
N TRP A 123 17.55 4.74 7.12
CA TRP A 123 18.62 3.73 7.18
C TRP A 123 18.74 2.93 5.87
N THR A 124 17.62 2.63 5.25
CA THR A 124 17.58 1.89 3.97
C THR A 124 17.94 2.76 2.76
N GLY A 125 17.78 4.09 2.87
CA GLY A 125 17.93 5.05 1.79
C GLY A 125 16.64 5.38 1.06
N GLU A 126 15.52 4.76 1.43
CA GLU A 126 14.21 4.94 0.82
C GLU A 126 13.66 6.36 1.01
N LEU A 127 13.95 6.98 2.16
CA LEU A 127 13.41 8.31 2.50
C LEU A 127 13.76 9.37 1.45
N GLN A 128 15.00 9.37 0.95
CA GLN A 128 15.45 10.31 -0.06
C GLN A 128 14.73 10.08 -1.39
N GLU A 129 14.59 8.81 -1.80
CA GLU A 129 13.86 8.41 -3.00
C GLU A 129 12.38 8.84 -2.90
N TYR A 130 11.73 8.58 -1.78
CA TYR A 130 10.32 8.94 -1.56
C TYR A 130 10.11 10.45 -1.54
N MET A 131 10.95 11.20 -0.85
CA MET A 131 10.83 12.67 -0.83
C MET A 131 11.00 13.26 -2.24
N LEU A 132 11.99 12.79 -3.01
CA LEU A 132 12.20 13.23 -4.39
C LEU A 132 11.00 12.88 -5.30
N ARG A 133 10.60 11.61 -5.32
CA ARG A 133 9.54 11.13 -6.22
C ARG A 133 8.15 11.57 -5.80
N SER A 134 7.91 11.84 -4.51
CA SER A 134 6.64 12.43 -4.08
C SER A 134 6.43 13.77 -4.76
N ARG A 135 7.47 14.61 -4.88
CA ARG A 135 7.39 15.89 -5.61
C ARG A 135 7.03 15.69 -7.09
N GLU A 136 7.64 14.70 -7.75
CA GLU A 136 7.40 14.39 -9.17
C GLU A 136 6.02 13.77 -9.41
N ARG A 137 5.63 12.79 -8.60
CA ARG A 137 4.36 12.07 -8.72
C ARG A 137 3.15 12.92 -8.31
N GLN A 138 3.39 14.01 -7.60
CA GLN A 138 2.36 14.98 -7.19
C GLN A 138 2.26 16.18 -8.15
N ALA A 139 3.19 16.32 -9.09
CA ALA A 139 3.09 17.33 -10.13
C ALA A 139 1.84 17.03 -11.00
N GLY A 140 0.74 17.74 -10.72
CA GLY A 140 -0.53 17.62 -11.43
C GLY A 140 -1.60 16.72 -10.78
N ASP A 141 -1.36 16.17 -9.57
CA ASP A 141 -2.44 15.50 -8.82
C ASP A 141 -3.27 16.54 -8.05
N ASN A 142 -4.47 16.86 -8.55
CA ASN A 142 -5.42 17.78 -7.91
C ASN A 142 -6.05 17.23 -6.61
N GLY A 143 -5.56 16.09 -6.09
CA GLY A 143 -6.08 15.45 -4.88
C GLY A 143 -5.56 15.99 -3.54
N PHE A 144 -4.57 16.89 -3.54
CA PHE A 144 -4.01 17.51 -2.35
C PHE A 144 -4.83 18.72 -1.89
N THR A 145 -4.88 18.93 -0.58
CA THR A 145 -5.26 20.23 -0.01
C THR A 145 -4.05 21.16 -0.05
N ALA A 146 -4.28 22.48 0.00
CA ALA A 146 -3.20 23.47 0.03
C ALA A 146 -2.19 23.23 1.18
N ASP A 147 -2.69 22.86 2.36
CA ASP A 147 -1.85 22.56 3.53
C ASP A 147 -0.96 21.33 3.31
N GLU A 148 -1.49 20.28 2.69
CA GLU A 148 -0.69 19.09 2.42
C GLU A 148 0.28 19.28 1.28
N GLU A 149 -0.09 20.04 0.25
CA GLU A 149 0.82 20.39 -0.82
C GLU A 149 2.03 21.16 -0.26
N LEU A 150 1.80 22.08 0.68
CA LEU A 150 2.87 22.76 1.41
C LEU A 150 3.73 21.76 2.21
N LEU A 151 3.10 20.88 2.99
CA LEU A 151 3.80 19.91 3.83
C LEU A 151 4.63 18.91 3.01
N VAL A 152 4.10 18.36 1.91
CA VAL A 152 4.82 17.38 1.10
C VAL A 152 5.95 18.02 0.28
N ARG A 153 5.88 19.31 0.00
CA ARG A 153 7.01 20.03 -0.60
C ARG A 153 8.13 20.31 0.40
N SER A 154 7.86 20.24 1.71
CA SER A 154 8.86 20.49 2.74
C SER A 154 10.07 19.57 2.62
N GLU A 155 11.24 20.13 2.85
CA GLU A 155 12.51 19.37 2.94
C GLU A 155 12.68 18.74 4.33
N VAL A 156 11.82 19.10 5.28
CA VAL A 156 11.81 18.55 6.63
C VAL A 156 11.07 17.21 6.62
N PRO A 157 11.74 16.05 6.85
CA PRO A 157 11.13 14.74 6.66
C PRO A 157 9.86 14.50 7.50
N LYS A 158 9.78 15.12 8.68
CA LYS A 158 8.61 15.00 9.57
C LYS A 158 7.39 15.74 9.02
N GLU A 159 7.60 16.90 8.42
CA GLU A 159 6.54 17.69 7.78
C GLU A 159 6.07 16.99 6.51
N TRP A 160 7.02 16.56 5.69
CA TRP A 160 6.78 15.73 4.51
C TRP A 160 5.91 14.52 4.83
N LEU A 161 6.32 13.72 5.83
CA LEU A 161 5.60 12.52 6.23
C LEU A 161 4.20 12.86 6.71
N ARG A 162 4.04 13.92 7.51
CA ARG A 162 2.73 14.36 8.01
C ARG A 162 1.78 14.70 6.85
N GLY A 163 2.26 15.47 5.86
CA GLY A 163 1.47 15.81 4.68
C GLY A 163 1.09 14.57 3.87
N LEU A 164 2.04 13.66 3.65
CA LEU A 164 1.81 12.47 2.84
C LEU A 164 0.88 11.46 3.53
N GLN A 165 0.99 11.29 4.85
CA GLN A 165 0.10 10.45 5.64
C GLN A 165 -1.32 11.03 5.70
N SER A 166 -1.46 12.35 5.86
CA SER A 166 -2.76 13.03 5.79
C SER A 166 -3.44 12.81 4.44
N TYR A 167 -2.71 13.00 3.33
CA TYR A 167 -3.24 12.78 1.99
C TYR A 167 -3.63 11.33 1.79
N THR A 168 -2.77 10.40 2.23
CA THR A 168 -2.99 8.96 2.08
C THR A 168 -4.23 8.51 2.86
N LEU A 169 -4.43 9.03 4.07
CA LEU A 169 -5.62 8.75 4.87
C LEU A 169 -6.90 9.16 4.13
N ARG A 170 -6.96 10.40 3.62
CA ARG A 170 -8.12 10.85 2.83
C ARG A 170 -8.27 10.08 1.53
N TRP A 171 -7.16 9.69 0.89
CA TRP A 171 -7.22 8.84 -0.30
C TRP A 171 -7.89 7.51 0.02
N VAL A 172 -7.51 6.85 1.12
CA VAL A 172 -8.15 5.60 1.56
C VAL A 172 -9.63 5.81 1.86
N GLU A 173 -10.00 6.90 2.53
CA GLU A 173 -11.41 7.20 2.84
C GLU A 173 -12.25 7.38 1.56
N ARG A 174 -11.75 8.13 0.56
CA ARG A 174 -12.45 8.34 -0.72
C ARG A 174 -12.65 7.04 -1.52
N HIS A 175 -11.72 6.09 -1.39
CA HIS A 175 -11.72 4.85 -2.17
C HIS A 175 -12.18 3.64 -1.35
N ARG A 176 -12.61 3.84 -0.10
CA ARG A 176 -13.04 2.77 0.83
C ARG A 176 -14.13 1.89 0.25
N ASP A 177 -14.96 2.42 -0.63
CA ASP A 177 -16.10 1.73 -1.23
C ASP A 177 -15.88 1.33 -2.69
N GLN A 178 -14.68 1.58 -3.25
CA GLN A 178 -14.37 1.39 -4.67
C GLN A 178 -13.56 0.12 -4.94
N TRP A 179 -13.28 -0.69 -3.91
CA TRP A 179 -12.65 -2.00 -4.10
C TRP A 179 -13.68 -3.00 -4.61
N THR A 180 -13.26 -3.89 -5.51
CA THR A 180 -14.09 -4.99 -6.00
C THR A 180 -13.78 -6.26 -5.22
N ALA A 181 -14.83 -6.90 -4.69
CA ALA A 181 -14.73 -8.20 -4.03
C ALA A 181 -14.38 -9.30 -5.04
N PHE A 182 -13.79 -10.39 -4.54
CA PHE A 182 -13.38 -11.54 -5.33
C PHE A 182 -14.52 -12.13 -6.18
N GLY A 183 -14.23 -12.40 -7.45
CA GLY A 183 -14.75 -13.58 -8.14
C GLY A 183 -16.22 -13.65 -8.56
N ASP A 184 -16.94 -12.54 -8.69
CA ASP A 184 -18.25 -12.54 -9.38
C ASP A 184 -18.29 -11.51 -10.50
N GLU A 185 -18.89 -11.95 -11.62
CA GLU A 185 -19.36 -11.14 -12.73
C GLU A 185 -19.95 -9.83 -12.22
N HIS A 186 -19.58 -8.71 -12.85
CA HIS A 186 -20.16 -7.37 -12.75
C HIS A 186 -21.44 -7.27 -11.89
N VAL A 187 -21.32 -7.31 -10.56
CA VAL A 187 -22.46 -7.13 -9.67
C VAL A 187 -22.83 -5.65 -9.73
N PRO A 188 -24.02 -5.27 -10.24
CA PRO A 188 -24.42 -3.88 -10.30
C PRO A 188 -24.46 -3.31 -8.88
N ALA A 189 -24.09 -2.03 -8.75
CA ALA A 189 -23.85 -1.30 -7.49
C ALA A 189 -24.98 -1.35 -6.43
N ASN A 190 -26.12 -1.97 -6.74
CA ASN A 190 -27.32 -2.01 -5.91
C ASN A 190 -27.31 -3.17 -4.89
N GLU A 191 -26.49 -4.20 -5.05
CA GLU A 191 -26.47 -5.36 -4.12
C GLU A 191 -25.37 -5.31 -3.05
N THR A 192 -24.31 -4.52 -3.25
CA THR A 192 -23.25 -4.32 -2.24
C THR A 192 -23.76 -3.66 -0.96
N GLN A 193 -24.93 -3.01 -0.98
CA GLN A 193 -25.57 -2.45 0.22
C GLN A 193 -26.20 -3.53 1.13
N ALA A 194 -26.56 -4.70 0.61
CA ALA A 194 -27.23 -5.73 1.41
C ALA A 194 -26.28 -6.49 2.36
N LEU A 195 -24.98 -6.54 2.02
CA LEU A 195 -23.93 -7.12 2.89
C LEU A 195 -23.40 -6.15 3.95
N ARG A 196 -23.78 -4.87 3.90
CA ARG A 196 -23.29 -3.81 4.82
C ARG A 196 -24.11 -3.69 6.12
N LEU A 197 -25.18 -4.48 6.28
CA LEU A 197 -26.12 -4.39 7.41
C LEU A 197 -26.29 -5.69 8.21
N ARG A 198 -25.29 -6.58 8.21
CA ARG A 198 -25.23 -7.73 9.12
C ARG A 198 -23.94 -7.75 9.91
#